data_AF-A0A7W4VVH7-F1
#
_entry.id   AF-A0A7W4VVH7-F1
#
_cell.length_a   1.000
_cell.length_b   1.000
_cell.length_c   1.000
_cell.angle_alpha   90.00
_cell.angle_beta   90.00
_cell.angle_gamma   90.00
#
_symmetry.space_group_name_H-M   'P 1'
#
loop_
_entity.id
_entity.type
_entity.pdbx_description
1 polymer ?
#
loop_
_entity_poly.entity_id
_entity_poly.type
_entity_poly.pdbx_seq_one_letter_code
_entity_poly.pdbx_strand_id
1 'polypeptide(L)' 'MSERTTPNDLDRHGTRRTRLRERHPAALASLLDERTDLRGVHALADHFDDAIRWSA' A
#
# COMPACT_ATOMS: atom_id res chain seq x y z
N MET A 1 -29.13 -19.90 12.84
CA MET A 1 -28.34 -19.14 13.83
C MET A 1 -27.53 -18.10 13.07
N SER A 2 -27.93 -16.82 13.12
CA SER A 2 -27.15 -15.74 12.52
C SER A 2 -26.05 -15.32 13.49
N GLU A 3 -24.80 -15.52 13.09
CA GLU A 3 -23.62 -15.06 13.79
C GLU A 3 -23.60 -13.53 13.76
N ARG A 4 -23.94 -12.90 14.88
CA ARG A 4 -23.90 -11.45 15.03
C ARG A 4 -22.43 -11.04 15.10
N THR A 5 -21.86 -10.60 13.98
CA THR A 5 -20.53 -9.98 13.93
C THR A 5 -20.54 -8.76 14.85
N THR A 6 -19.73 -8.77 15.90
CA THR A 6 -19.75 -7.68 16.88
C THR A 6 -19.04 -6.46 16.29
N PRO A 7 -19.33 -5.23 16.76
CA PRO A 7 -18.65 -4.02 16.29
C PRO A 7 -17.11 -4.11 16.41
N ASN A 8 -16.61 -4.85 17.38
CA ASN A 8 -15.18 -5.08 17.62
C ASN A 8 -14.54 -5.97 16.53
N ASP A 9 -15.28 -6.95 16.00
CA ASP A 9 -14.80 -7.79 14.91
C ASP A 9 -14.66 -6.97 13.61
N LEU A 10 -15.64 -6.10 13.34
CA LEU A 10 -15.61 -5.20 12.18
C LEU A 10 -14.44 -4.22 12.24
N ASP A 11 -14.16 -3.64 13.41
CA ASP A 11 -13.03 -2.75 13.63
C ASP A 11 -11.68 -3.46 13.45
N ARG A 12 -11.55 -4.69 13.97
CA ARG A 12 -10.36 -5.53 13.76
C ARG A 12 -10.13 -5.86 12.29
N HIS A 13 -11.20 -6.16 11.54
CA HIS A 13 -11.12 -6.40 10.11
C HIS A 13 -10.75 -5.14 9.33
N GLY A 14 -11.30 -3.97 9.70
CA GLY A 14 -10.93 -2.67 9.14
C GLY A 14 -9.45 -2.38 9.35
N THR A 15 -8.99 -2.45 10.60
CA THR A 15 -7.58 -2.23 10.99
C THR A 15 -6.63 -3.16 10.24
N ARG A 16 -6.98 -4.45 10.10
CA ARG A 16 -6.16 -5.41 9.34
C ARG A 16 -6.08 -5.03 7.86
N ARG A 17 -7.19 -4.62 7.24
CA ARG A 17 -7.21 -4.20 5.84
C ARG A 17 -6.40 -2.92 5.61
N THR A 18 -6.51 -1.94 6.50
CA THR A 18 -5.71 -0.71 6.45
C THR A 18 -4.22 -1.01 6.53
N ARG A 19 -3.78 -1.82 7.51
CA ARG A 19 -2.38 -2.22 7.63
C ARG A 19 -1.86 -2.98 6.40
N LEU A 20 -2.66 -3.88 5.82
CA LEU A 20 -2.26 -4.55 4.58
C LEU A 20 -2.16 -3.57 3.40
N ARG A 21 -3.12 -2.64 3.29
CA ARG A 21 -3.14 -1.61 2.25
C ARG A 21 -1.97 -0.64 2.36
N GLU A 22 -1.45 -0.39 3.56
CA GLU A 22 -0.29 0.48 3.78
C GLU A 22 1.04 -0.25 3.54
N ARG A 23 1.12 -1.54 3.88
CA ARG A 23 2.34 -2.34 3.70
C ARG A 23 2.72 -2.55 2.24
N HIS A 24 1.74 -2.74 1.36
CA HIS A 24 1.99 -3.02 -0.06
C HIS A 24 2.66 -1.84 -0.79
N PRO A 25 2.15 -0.60 -0.71
CA PRO A 25 2.79 0.58 -1.27
C PRO A 25 4.17 0.84 -0.66
N ALA A 26 4.34 0.66 0.65
CA ALA A 26 5.63 0.87 1.30
C ALA A 26 6.70 -0.12 0.82
N ALA A 27 6.35 -1.40 0.67
CA ALA A 27 7.27 -2.40 0.14
C ALA A 27 7.62 -2.15 -1.34
N LEU A 28 6.63 -1.72 -2.14
CA LEU A 28 6.84 -1.33 -3.53
C LEU A 28 7.74 -0.10 -3.66
N ALA A 29 7.53 0.91 -2.81
CA ALA A 29 8.37 2.11 -2.75
C ALA A 29 9.83 1.75 -2.42
N SER A 30 10.06 0.90 -1.41
CA SER A 30 11.40 0.42 -1.07
C SER A 30 12.07 -0.33 -2.22
N LEU A 31 11.33 -1.22 -2.90
CA LEU A 31 11.86 -1.96 -4.03
C LEU A 31 12.20 -1.05 -5.23
N LEU A 32 11.37 -0.04 -5.50
CA LEU A 32 11.59 0.91 -6.57
C LEU A 32 12.69 1.94 -6.24
N ASP A 33 12.95 2.17 -4.95
CA ASP A 33 14.12 2.93 -4.51
C ASP A 33 15.42 2.15 -4.74
N GLU A 34 15.43 0.84 -4.50
CA GLU A 34 16.55 -0.02 -4.87
C GLU A 34 16.72 -0.13 -6.40
N ARG A 35 15.63 -0.04 -7.16
CA ARG A 35 15.59 -0.13 -8.62
C ARG A 35 15.52 1.24 -9.30
N THR A 36 16.44 2.14 -8.94
CA THR A 36 16.56 3.45 -9.59
C THR A 36 16.81 3.36 -11.11
N ASP A 37 17.37 2.23 -11.57
CA ASP A 37 17.58 1.91 -12.99
C ASP A 37 16.29 1.89 -13.82
N LEU A 38 15.14 1.70 -13.17
CA LEU A 38 13.85 1.66 -13.84
C LEU A 38 13.19 3.04 -13.98
N ARG A 39 13.67 4.08 -13.30
CA ARG A 39 13.12 5.44 -13.39
C ARG A 39 13.40 6.04 -14.78
N GLY A 40 12.38 6.63 -15.38
CA GLY A 40 12.37 7.19 -16.74
C GLY A 40 12.30 6.15 -17.87
N VAL A 41 12.33 4.85 -17.53
CA VAL A 41 12.34 3.74 -18.52
C VAL A 41 11.11 2.86 -18.34
N HIS A 42 10.66 2.65 -17.10
CA HIS A 42 9.54 1.79 -16.79
C HIS A 42 8.39 2.59 -16.20
N ALA A 43 7.27 2.65 -16.91
CA ALA A 43 6.10 3.45 -16.56
C ALA A 43 5.57 3.23 -15.13
N LEU A 44 5.69 2.00 -14.59
CA LEU A 44 5.31 1.74 -13.20
C LEU A 44 6.23 2.44 -12.19
N ALA A 45 7.54 2.47 -12.46
CA ALA A 45 8.49 3.15 -11.59
C ALA A 45 8.22 4.66 -11.59
N ASP A 46 7.96 5.22 -12.77
CA ASP A 46 7.62 6.65 -12.93
C ASP A 46 6.32 7.00 -12.22
N HIS A 47 5.29 6.16 -12.35
CA HIS A 47 4.02 6.36 -11.68
C HIS A 47 4.16 6.39 -10.15
N PHE A 48 4.95 5.47 -9.59
CA PHE A 48 5.18 5.43 -8.16
C PHE A 48 6.09 6.56 -7.68
N ASP A 49 7.10 6.96 -8.46
CA ASP A 49 7.96 8.12 -8.16
C ASP A 49 7.13 9.40 -8.08
N ASP A 50 6.24 9.62 -9.05
CA ASP A 50 5.28 10.74 -9.04
C ASP A 50 4.33 10.63 -7.84
N ALA A 51 3.74 9.46 -7.59
CA ALA A 51 2.82 9.27 -6.48
C ALA A 51 3.49 9.55 -5.11
N ILE A 52 4.74 9.10 -4.93
CA ILE A 52 5.53 9.36 -3.72
C ILE A 52 5.82 10.84 -3.59
N ARG A 53 6.28 11.49 -4.67
CA ARG A 53 6.61 12.92 -4.72
C ARG A 53 5.45 13.82 -4.26
N TRP A 54 4.21 13.46 -4.59
CA TRP A 54 3.02 14.20 -4.16
C TRP A 54 2.46 13.79 -2.79
N SER A 55 2.90 12.64 -2.26
CA SER A 55 2.49 12.15 -0.93
C SER A 55 3.38 12.61 0.23
N ALA A 56 4.57 13.11 -0.09
CA ALA A 56 5.57 13.61 0.85
C ALA A 56 5.26 15.03 1.37
#